data_AF-A0A395S0H9-F1
#
_entry.id   AF-A0A395S0H9-F1
#
_cell.length_a   1.000
_cell.length_b   1.000
_cell.length_c   1.000
_cell.angle_alpha   90.00
_cell.angle_beta   90.00
_cell.angle_gamma   90.00
#
_symmetry.space_group_name_H-M   'P 1'
#
loop_
_entity.id
_entity.type
_entity.pdbx_description
1 polymer ?
#
loop_
_entity_poly.entity_id
_entity_poly.type
_entity_poly.pdbx_seq_one_letter_code
_entity_poly.pdbx_strand_id
1 'polypeptide(L)'
;MLATLTAFTLILARIVTISAERTPREVPWADETFGPDGPWRAIDAKIGQHKQDVSLFPGSDWETWLIEDAYCGKGSCYASKGGTYDKSSGSTSGIQWKAALENYMRGVNLAGEGGTAYLDDLELNGITVKNASLAVLGTSTPQKIKYPGGQTVGFSAGCLSLGGRRETNQSFFVGESFPTINASIPSGWLWDNEYTESYSFGMHIGSVQPSTRVPGSLWFGGYDQNRVVGEILSMNGGPRDGITLRDISIDVVGNKSPFEFRSKGGLLSEGNSSIGPSFKVLVDGCSPYLTLPESTCNSIAEHLPVKFSKDLGLYLWDTKSDKYREIISSASTLTFEFISTSNTNSVKIRVPFMHLNLTLEAPLVDDPVPYFPCHVNGGDRWVLGRAFLQDAFIGANMRRGVDTWWLAQAPGPNIQATANPVTIGEMDTTVKKGGNDWNQSWTGFWDDEQVSSSTPSSKAGTTNDFDEQKGDEEQEAGMSTAAKAGIGAGISAAAIAIGVGAFMFWRRRRSQTPPAPETAYGRNEMQQHYNETKLQELPPRSPQELSDHDAYTQRSYQRFELP
;
A
#
# COMPACT_ATOMS: atom_id res chain seq x y z
N MET A 1 -9.78 -65.46 -42.50
CA MET A 1 -9.36 -65.74 -41.11
C MET A 1 -8.23 -64.78 -40.76
N LEU A 2 -8.46 -63.98 -39.70
CA LEU A 2 -7.50 -63.26 -38.83
C LEU A 2 -6.38 -62.42 -39.49
N ALA A 3 -6.46 -61.08 -39.41
CA ALA A 3 -5.92 -60.23 -38.33
C ALA A 3 -4.38 -60.05 -38.48
N THR A 4 -3.84 -58.84 -38.63
CA THR A 4 -3.75 -57.86 -37.55
C THR A 4 -3.56 -56.41 -38.05
N LEU A 5 -4.29 -55.50 -37.40
CA LEU A 5 -4.06 -54.07 -37.36
C LEU A 5 -2.77 -53.76 -36.57
N THR A 6 -1.99 -52.79 -37.03
CA THR A 6 -1.24 -51.90 -36.13
C THR A 6 -1.29 -50.48 -36.68
N ALA A 7 -2.13 -49.66 -36.03
CA ALA A 7 -2.25 -48.23 -36.25
C ALA A 7 -1.09 -47.50 -35.57
N PHE A 8 -0.35 -46.70 -36.34
CA PHE A 8 0.58 -45.69 -35.81
C PHE A 8 -0.18 -44.36 -35.68
N THR A 9 -0.90 -44.19 -34.59
CA THR A 9 -1.37 -42.86 -34.14
C THR A 9 -0.27 -42.24 -33.28
N LEU A 10 0.53 -41.36 -33.90
CA LEU A 10 1.42 -40.43 -33.21
C LEU A 10 0.56 -39.38 -32.48
N ILE A 11 0.25 -39.63 -31.21
CA ILE A 11 -0.26 -38.60 -30.29
C ILE A 11 0.96 -37.81 -29.82
N LEU A 12 1.26 -36.71 -30.50
CA LEU A 12 2.11 -35.65 -29.97
C LEU A 12 1.36 -35.01 -28.79
N ALA A 13 1.63 -35.50 -27.58
CA ALA A 13 1.29 -34.80 -26.37
C ALA A 13 2.05 -33.47 -26.38
N ARG A 14 1.38 -32.39 -26.77
CA ARG A 14 1.79 -31.02 -26.46
C ARG A 14 1.76 -30.92 -24.93
N ILE A 15 2.91 -31.16 -24.30
CA ILE A 15 3.16 -30.63 -22.96
C ILE A 15 3.15 -29.12 -23.16
N VAL A 16 1.99 -28.50 -22.96
CA VAL A 16 1.94 -27.08 -22.66
C VAL A 16 2.61 -27.00 -21.31
N THR A 17 3.89 -26.63 -21.30
CA THR A 17 4.49 -26.02 -20.13
C THR A 17 3.59 -24.83 -19.83
N ILE A 18 2.74 -24.97 -18.81
CA ILE A 18 2.08 -23.83 -18.19
C ILE A 18 3.24 -23.06 -17.58
N SER A 19 3.86 -22.18 -18.37
CA SER A 19 4.72 -21.14 -17.82
C SER A 19 3.79 -20.38 -16.88
N ALA A 20 4.10 -20.38 -15.59
CA ALA A 20 3.37 -19.58 -14.64
C ALA A 20 3.37 -18.15 -15.17
N GLU A 21 2.19 -17.63 -15.48
CA GLU A 21 2.09 -16.31 -16.09
C GLU A 21 2.69 -15.28 -15.11
N ARG A 22 3.67 -14.51 -15.58
CA ARG A 22 4.33 -13.44 -14.81
C ARG A 22 3.37 -12.26 -14.70
N THR A 23 2.46 -12.33 -13.74
CA THR A 23 1.44 -11.31 -13.52
C THR A 23 1.70 -10.55 -12.22
N PRO A 24 1.14 -9.34 -12.07
CA PRO A 24 1.08 -8.67 -10.77
C PRO A 24 0.50 -9.59 -9.69
N ARG A 25 1.06 -9.54 -8.48
CA ARG A 25 0.64 -10.33 -7.33
C ARG A 25 0.02 -9.42 -6.28
N GLU A 26 -1.28 -9.59 -6.04
CA GLU A 26 -1.99 -8.88 -4.98
C GLU A 26 -1.55 -9.36 -3.61
N VAL A 27 -1.33 -8.41 -2.70
CA VAL A 27 -1.13 -8.66 -1.27
C VAL A 27 -2.45 -8.43 -0.52
N PRO A 28 -2.95 -9.42 0.24
CA PRO A 28 -4.25 -9.33 0.89
C PRO A 28 -4.21 -8.35 2.06
N TRP A 29 -5.33 -7.64 2.26
CA TRP A 29 -5.49 -6.69 3.35
C TRP A 29 -6.30 -7.31 4.49
N ALA A 30 -5.91 -7.02 5.73
CA ALA A 30 -6.67 -7.38 6.91
C ALA A 30 -8.07 -6.76 6.87
N ASP A 31 -9.08 -7.52 7.32
CA ASP A 31 -10.41 -6.95 7.53
C ASP A 31 -10.42 -5.94 8.68
N GLU A 32 -9.61 -6.21 9.70
CA GLU A 32 -9.47 -5.39 10.91
C GLU A 32 -8.59 -4.15 10.71
N THR A 33 -8.51 -3.35 11.78
CA THR A 33 -7.68 -2.16 11.88
C THR A 33 -6.92 -2.11 13.20
N PHE A 34 -5.77 -1.45 13.20
CA PHE A 34 -4.76 -1.58 14.24
C PHE A 34 -4.26 -0.22 14.74
N GLY A 35 -3.85 -0.17 16.01
CA GLY A 35 -3.19 0.97 16.63
C GLY A 35 -4.12 1.90 17.40
N PRO A 36 -3.71 2.37 18.59
CA PRO A 36 -4.46 3.33 19.41
C PRO A 36 -4.42 4.76 18.85
N ASP A 37 -3.62 5.00 17.82
CA ASP A 37 -3.53 6.25 17.08
C ASP A 37 -4.19 6.15 15.69
N GLY A 38 -4.93 5.06 15.47
CA GLY A 38 -5.57 4.70 14.21
C GLY A 38 -7.06 5.00 14.18
N PRO A 39 -7.89 4.18 13.50
CA PRO A 39 -7.67 2.77 13.18
C PRO A 39 -6.89 2.51 11.87
N TRP A 40 -5.67 1.97 11.89
CA TRP A 40 -4.86 1.81 10.67
C TRP A 40 -5.09 0.49 9.92
N ARG A 41 -5.07 0.53 8.58
CA ARG A 41 -5.09 -0.66 7.72
C ARG A 41 -3.72 -1.35 7.70
N ALA A 42 -3.73 -2.68 7.66
CA ALA A 42 -2.54 -3.52 7.52
C ALA A 42 -2.81 -4.63 6.51
N ILE A 43 -1.75 -5.27 6.00
CA ILE A 43 -1.84 -6.47 5.17
C ILE A 43 -1.85 -7.72 6.03
N ASP A 44 -2.42 -8.79 5.53
CA ASP A 44 -2.36 -10.11 6.14
C ASP A 44 -1.20 -10.91 5.54
N ALA A 45 -0.39 -11.50 6.42
CA ALA A 45 0.71 -12.37 6.05
C ALA A 45 0.73 -13.59 6.98
N LYS A 46 1.40 -14.65 6.54
CA LYS A 46 1.67 -15.80 7.40
C LYS A 46 3.17 -16.06 7.50
N ILE A 47 3.66 -16.33 8.71
CA ILE A 47 5.09 -16.55 8.96
C ILE A 47 5.35 -18.01 9.35
N GLY A 48 6.44 -18.53 8.80
CA GLY A 48 7.05 -19.79 9.17
C GLY A 48 6.25 -21.03 8.77
N GLN A 49 6.78 -22.19 9.16
CA GLN A 49 6.21 -23.50 8.80
C GLN A 49 4.80 -23.71 9.35
N HIS A 50 4.49 -23.08 10.48
CA HIS A 50 3.17 -23.16 11.12
C HIS A 50 2.17 -22.13 10.59
N LYS A 51 2.58 -21.27 9.64
CA LYS A 51 1.73 -20.25 9.01
C LYS A 51 1.03 -19.35 10.03
N GLN A 52 1.80 -18.76 10.93
CA GLN A 52 1.31 -17.85 11.96
C GLN A 52 0.77 -16.58 11.32
N ASP A 53 -0.51 -16.26 11.55
CA ASP A 53 -1.12 -15.05 11.01
C ASP A 53 -0.56 -13.81 11.71
N VAL A 54 -0.08 -12.86 10.91
CA VAL A 54 0.39 -11.56 11.35
C VAL A 54 -0.13 -10.48 10.42
N SER A 55 -0.44 -9.34 11.01
CA SER A 55 -0.81 -8.12 10.32
C SER A 55 0.37 -7.17 10.28
N LEU A 56 0.67 -6.65 9.09
CA LEU A 56 1.85 -5.82 8.84
C LEU A 56 1.47 -4.51 8.17
N PHE A 57 1.95 -3.38 8.66
CA PHE A 57 1.87 -2.13 7.89
C PHE A 57 2.78 -2.25 6.66
N PRO A 58 2.34 -1.91 5.44
CA PRO A 58 3.22 -1.96 4.28
C PRO A 58 4.06 -0.68 4.19
N GLY A 59 5.39 -0.78 4.26
CA GLY A 59 6.22 0.43 4.14
C GLY A 59 7.70 0.31 4.45
N SER A 60 8.20 -0.81 4.97
CA SER A 60 9.62 -0.96 5.29
C SER A 60 10.47 -1.12 4.05
N ASP A 61 11.75 -0.75 4.17
CA ASP A 61 12.80 -1.15 3.26
C ASP A 61 13.57 -2.35 3.82
N TRP A 62 14.12 -3.20 2.95
CA TRP A 62 14.95 -4.36 3.26
C TRP A 62 14.23 -5.47 4.05
N GLU A 63 14.11 -5.33 5.36
CA GLU A 63 13.57 -6.31 6.29
C GLU A 63 12.07 -6.14 6.57
N THR A 64 11.38 -7.27 6.75
CA THR A 64 10.03 -7.32 7.30
C THR A 64 10.13 -7.37 8.83
N TRP A 65 9.49 -6.42 9.49
CA TRP A 65 9.52 -6.29 10.95
C TRP A 65 8.39 -7.09 11.58
N LEU A 66 8.74 -7.96 12.54
CA LEU A 66 7.80 -8.79 13.29
C LEU A 66 7.88 -8.48 14.79
N ILE A 67 6.80 -8.72 15.52
CA ILE A 67 6.73 -8.57 16.97
C ILE A 67 6.62 -9.96 17.60
N GLU A 68 7.54 -10.32 18.49
CA GLU A 68 7.56 -11.63 19.16
C GLU A 68 6.39 -11.85 20.13
N ASP A 69 5.97 -13.11 20.32
CA ASP A 69 4.94 -13.52 21.29
C ASP A 69 5.14 -12.99 22.71
N ALA A 70 6.39 -12.99 23.20
CA ALA A 70 6.73 -12.51 24.53
C ALA A 70 6.56 -10.98 24.71
N TYR A 71 6.31 -10.23 23.63
CA TYR A 71 6.26 -8.77 23.64
C TYR A 71 5.16 -8.21 24.55
N CYS A 72 3.98 -8.85 24.57
CA CYS A 72 2.87 -8.45 25.46
C CYS A 72 3.02 -8.99 26.90
N GLY A 73 4.09 -9.74 27.20
CA GLY A 73 4.25 -10.44 28.47
C GLY A 73 3.17 -11.52 28.65
N LYS A 74 2.50 -11.54 29.82
CA LYS A 74 1.44 -12.53 30.13
C LYS A 74 0.03 -12.08 29.77
N GLY A 75 -0.14 -10.87 29.22
CA GLY A 75 -1.45 -10.28 28.91
C GLY A 75 -1.67 -10.04 27.42
N SER A 76 -2.86 -9.56 27.06
CA SER A 76 -3.12 -9.03 25.72
C SER A 76 -2.66 -7.58 25.60
N CYS A 77 -2.15 -7.23 24.42
CA CYS A 77 -1.80 -5.86 24.05
C CYS A 77 -2.08 -5.62 22.57
N TYR A 78 -1.91 -4.39 22.07
CA TYR A 78 -2.19 -4.09 20.66
C TYR A 78 -1.46 -5.00 19.68
N ALA A 79 -0.18 -5.34 19.95
CA ALA A 79 0.57 -6.28 19.13
C ALA A 79 -0.11 -7.65 18.99
N SER A 80 -0.69 -8.18 20.08
CA SER A 80 -1.41 -9.47 20.02
C SER A 80 -2.66 -9.43 19.16
N LYS A 81 -3.27 -8.25 18.96
CA LYS A 81 -4.38 -8.08 18.00
C LYS A 81 -3.87 -8.19 16.57
N GLY A 82 -2.71 -7.61 16.27
CA GLY A 82 -2.03 -7.71 14.99
C GLY A 82 -1.32 -9.05 14.74
N GLY A 83 -1.43 -10.02 15.64
CA GLY A 83 -0.67 -11.26 15.57
C GLY A 83 0.79 -11.09 15.99
N THR A 84 1.30 -12.06 16.72
CA THR A 84 2.69 -12.12 17.18
C THR A 84 3.41 -13.34 16.60
N TYR A 85 4.73 -13.29 16.62
CA TYR A 85 5.61 -14.26 15.99
C TYR A 85 6.34 -15.13 17.02
N ASP A 86 6.27 -16.45 16.85
CA ASP A 86 7.11 -17.40 17.59
C ASP A 86 8.48 -17.49 16.93
N LYS A 87 9.46 -16.77 17.49
CA LYS A 87 10.84 -16.78 16.98
C LYS A 87 11.51 -18.15 16.97
N SER A 88 10.98 -19.17 17.67
CA SER A 88 11.52 -20.52 17.63
C SER A 88 11.27 -21.23 16.30
N SER A 89 10.33 -20.72 15.49
CA SER A 89 10.04 -21.22 14.15
C SER A 89 11.10 -20.83 13.10
N GLY A 90 11.72 -19.66 13.25
CA GLY A 90 12.81 -19.19 12.39
C GLY A 90 14.21 -19.40 12.97
N SER A 91 15.22 -18.87 12.28
CA SER A 91 16.63 -18.96 12.70
C SER A 91 17.35 -17.63 12.51
N THR A 92 18.29 -17.31 13.40
CA THR A 92 19.23 -16.22 13.15
C THR A 92 20.32 -16.62 12.16
N SER A 93 20.52 -17.93 11.94
CA SER A 93 21.61 -18.50 11.12
C SER A 93 23.01 -17.94 11.44
N GLY A 94 23.23 -17.50 12.68
CA GLY A 94 24.49 -16.88 13.11
C GLY A 94 24.64 -15.39 12.77
N ILE A 95 23.64 -14.77 12.15
CA ILE A 95 23.61 -13.32 11.90
C ILE A 95 23.63 -12.58 13.25
N GLN A 96 24.67 -11.78 13.46
CA GLN A 96 24.83 -10.94 14.66
C GLN A 96 24.33 -9.50 14.43
N TRP A 97 24.03 -9.14 13.19
CA TRP A 97 23.52 -7.81 12.86
C TRP A 97 22.15 -7.59 13.50
N LYS A 98 21.95 -6.37 14.01
CA LYS A 98 20.66 -5.88 14.50
C LYS A 98 20.19 -4.74 13.60
N ALA A 99 18.94 -4.79 13.19
CA ALA A 99 18.29 -3.71 12.46
C ALA A 99 18.09 -2.51 13.39
N ALA A 100 18.51 -1.33 12.95
CA ALA A 100 18.39 -0.12 13.75
C ALA A 100 16.90 0.22 13.97
N LEU A 101 16.50 0.48 15.22
CA LEU A 101 15.08 0.59 15.60
C LEU A 101 14.38 1.72 14.83
N GLU A 102 15.09 2.80 14.52
CA GLU A 102 14.61 3.93 13.74
C GLU A 102 14.21 3.57 12.30
N ASN A 103 14.61 2.40 11.77
CA ASN A 103 14.16 1.90 10.48
C ASN A 103 12.78 1.23 10.56
N TYR A 104 12.33 0.82 11.76
CA TYR A 104 10.98 0.32 11.93
C TYR A 104 9.94 1.43 11.70
N MET A 105 10.05 2.56 12.41
CA MET A 105 9.21 3.74 12.20
C MET A 105 10.06 5.00 12.17
N ARG A 106 10.06 5.73 11.04
CA ARG A 106 10.91 6.90 10.87
C ARG A 106 10.31 8.20 11.44
N GLY A 107 8.99 8.28 11.57
CA GLY A 107 8.26 9.50 11.94
C GLY A 107 8.01 9.70 13.44
N VAL A 108 8.45 8.79 14.30
CA VAL A 108 8.22 8.86 15.75
C VAL A 108 9.50 8.61 16.53
N ASN A 109 9.53 9.06 17.79
CA ASN A 109 10.61 8.71 18.69
C ASN A 109 10.38 7.30 19.23
N LEU A 110 11.41 6.48 19.21
CA LEU A 110 11.35 5.08 19.65
C LEU A 110 12.25 4.87 20.87
N ALA A 111 11.86 3.92 21.72
CA ALA A 111 12.61 3.52 22.90
C ALA A 111 12.86 2.00 22.89
N GLY A 112 14.09 1.60 23.19
CA GLY A 112 14.52 0.20 23.24
C GLY A 112 15.63 -0.11 22.25
N GLU A 113 15.97 -1.39 22.11
CA GLU A 113 17.00 -1.86 21.18
C GLU A 113 16.46 -2.08 19.76
N GLY A 114 17.39 -2.16 18.80
CA GLY A 114 17.11 -2.59 17.43
C GLY A 114 16.52 -4.01 17.31
N GLY A 115 15.96 -4.31 16.15
CA GLY A 115 15.39 -5.63 15.83
C GLY A 115 16.47 -6.67 15.61
N THR A 116 16.25 -7.89 16.10
CA THR A 116 17.17 -9.01 15.89
C THR A 116 16.92 -9.64 14.53
N ALA A 117 17.98 -9.89 13.75
CA ALA A 117 17.84 -10.51 12.44
C ALA A 117 17.42 -11.97 12.53
N TYR A 118 16.41 -12.34 11.75
CA TYR A 118 15.93 -13.71 11.59
C TYR A 118 15.69 -14.01 10.11
N LEU A 119 15.70 -15.30 9.80
CA LEU A 119 15.22 -15.87 8.55
C LEU A 119 14.08 -16.82 8.87
N ASP A 120 13.00 -16.66 8.13
CA ASP A 120 11.92 -17.63 8.07
C ASP A 120 11.14 -17.44 6.75
N ASP A 121 10.19 -18.32 6.49
CA ASP A 121 9.29 -18.21 5.36
C ASP A 121 8.21 -17.16 5.60
N LEU A 122 7.93 -16.34 4.57
CA LEU A 122 6.83 -15.37 4.54
C LEU A 122 5.85 -15.77 3.45
N GLU A 123 4.60 -16.03 3.81
CA GLU A 123 3.52 -16.33 2.86
C GLU A 123 2.61 -15.11 2.66
N LEU A 124 2.44 -14.74 1.39
CA LEU A 124 1.53 -13.69 0.94
C LEU A 124 0.62 -14.28 -0.14
N ASN A 125 -0.69 -14.24 0.09
CA ASN A 125 -1.70 -14.73 -0.87
C ASN A 125 -1.44 -16.17 -1.39
N GLY A 126 -0.97 -17.07 -0.51
CA GLY A 126 -0.64 -18.45 -0.86
C GLY A 126 0.71 -18.66 -1.57
N ILE A 127 1.49 -17.61 -1.80
CA ILE A 127 2.87 -17.69 -2.30
C ILE A 127 3.84 -17.57 -1.14
N THR A 128 4.72 -18.56 -0.96
CA THR A 128 5.72 -18.58 0.11
C THR A 128 7.07 -18.06 -0.37
N VAL A 129 7.46 -16.87 0.08
CA VAL A 129 8.80 -16.30 -0.01
C VAL A 129 9.72 -17.03 0.97
N LYS A 130 10.76 -17.68 0.46
CA LYS A 130 11.68 -18.48 1.28
C LYS A 130 12.80 -17.64 1.89
N ASN A 131 13.17 -17.94 3.14
CA ASN A 131 14.25 -17.25 3.86
C ASN A 131 14.12 -15.72 3.82
N ALA A 132 12.93 -15.19 4.09
CA ALA A 132 12.67 -13.77 4.11
C ALA A 132 13.61 -13.05 5.09
N SER A 133 14.04 -11.83 4.76
CA SER A 133 14.78 -10.97 5.69
C SER A 133 13.83 -10.42 6.75
N LEU A 134 14.04 -10.82 8.00
CA LEU A 134 13.19 -10.44 9.13
C LEU A 134 13.98 -9.67 10.19
N ALA A 135 13.35 -8.65 10.78
CA ALA A 135 13.80 -8.00 12.00
C ALA A 135 12.76 -8.19 13.10
N VAL A 136 13.13 -8.93 14.15
CA VAL A 136 12.20 -9.32 15.22
C VAL A 136 12.37 -8.41 16.43
N LEU A 137 11.27 -7.80 16.84
CA LEU A 137 11.14 -6.93 18.00
C LEU A 137 10.66 -7.74 19.22
N GLY A 138 10.98 -7.28 20.43
CA GLY A 138 10.57 -7.95 21.67
C GLY A 138 11.46 -9.10 22.14
N THR A 139 12.56 -9.39 21.46
CA THR A 139 13.44 -10.55 21.78
C THR A 139 14.13 -10.46 23.14
N SER A 140 14.25 -9.27 23.70
CA SER A 140 14.88 -9.02 25.00
C SER A 140 13.99 -8.13 25.87
N THR A 141 13.60 -6.97 25.33
CA THR A 141 12.63 -6.06 25.97
C THR A 141 11.65 -5.53 24.92
N PRO A 142 10.38 -5.27 25.29
CA PRO A 142 9.43 -4.65 24.39
C PRO A 142 9.84 -3.20 24.04
N GLN A 143 10.16 -2.95 22.78
CA GLN A 143 10.38 -1.61 22.24
C GLN A 143 9.08 -0.80 22.24
N LYS A 144 9.13 0.53 22.31
CA LYS A 144 7.92 1.38 22.39
C LYS A 144 8.06 2.66 21.57
N ILE A 145 6.92 3.23 21.18
CA ILE A 145 6.83 4.64 20.76
C ILE A 145 6.93 5.51 22.02
N LYS A 146 7.71 6.58 21.98
CA LYS A 146 7.88 7.56 23.06
C LYS A 146 7.28 8.90 22.64
N TYR A 147 6.30 9.37 23.41
CA TYR A 147 5.66 10.66 23.22
C TYR A 147 6.38 11.77 24.01
N PRO A 148 6.25 13.05 23.62
CA PRO A 148 6.97 14.17 24.24
C PRO A 148 6.77 14.31 25.76
N GLY A 149 5.56 14.03 26.27
CA GLY A 149 5.24 14.03 27.70
C GLY A 149 5.83 12.86 28.50
N GLY A 150 6.58 11.96 27.85
CA GLY A 150 7.22 10.81 28.48
C GLY A 150 6.37 9.54 28.48
N GLN A 151 5.10 9.62 28.04
CA GLN A 151 4.27 8.44 27.82
C GLN A 151 4.91 7.51 26.77
N THR A 152 4.79 6.21 26.97
CA THR A 152 5.24 5.21 26.00
C THR A 152 4.14 4.22 25.67
N VAL A 153 4.06 3.84 24.40
CA VAL A 153 3.02 2.91 23.91
C VAL A 153 3.68 1.81 23.10
N GLY A 154 3.24 0.57 23.33
CA GLY A 154 3.71 -0.58 22.56
C GLY A 154 3.23 -0.53 21.11
N PHE A 155 3.90 -1.25 20.24
CA PHE A 155 3.55 -1.38 18.84
C PHE A 155 2.27 -2.23 18.67
N SER A 156 1.58 -2.01 17.56
CA SER A 156 0.27 -2.62 17.28
C SER A 156 0.28 -3.68 16.18
N ALA A 157 1.22 -3.61 15.25
CA ALA A 157 1.38 -4.51 14.12
C ALA A 157 2.84 -4.44 13.66
N GLY A 158 3.31 -5.44 12.90
CA GLY A 158 4.65 -5.38 12.30
C GLY A 158 4.72 -4.44 11.10
N CYS A 159 5.81 -4.49 10.32
CA CYS A 159 5.91 -3.74 9.07
C CYS A 159 6.49 -4.56 7.92
N LEU A 160 5.77 -4.69 6.82
CA LEU A 160 6.17 -5.44 5.62
C LEU A 160 7.22 -4.67 4.82
N SER A 161 8.27 -5.38 4.43
CA SER A 161 9.24 -4.89 3.44
C SER A 161 8.61 -4.81 2.06
N LEU A 162 8.61 -3.60 1.48
CA LEU A 162 8.18 -3.38 0.10
C LEU A 162 9.32 -3.57 -0.90
N GLY A 163 10.57 -3.56 -0.43
CA GLY A 163 11.75 -3.78 -1.27
C GLY A 163 13.04 -3.25 -0.63
N GLY A 164 14.16 -3.52 -1.29
CA GLY A 164 15.48 -2.97 -1.04
C GLY A 164 16.00 -2.36 -2.33
N ARG A 165 16.44 -1.11 -2.29
CA ARG A 165 16.87 -0.42 -3.51
C ARG A 165 18.00 -1.18 -4.19
N ARG A 166 17.83 -1.48 -5.48
CA ARG A 166 18.82 -2.08 -6.39
C ARG A 166 19.19 -3.53 -6.09
N GLU A 167 18.82 -4.09 -4.94
CA GLU A 167 19.15 -5.46 -4.54
C GLU A 167 17.88 -6.24 -4.23
N THR A 168 17.79 -7.49 -4.67
CA THR A 168 16.63 -8.36 -4.45
C THR A 168 16.70 -9.14 -3.13
N ASN A 169 17.84 -9.06 -2.46
CA ASN A 169 18.11 -9.71 -1.19
C ASN A 169 18.98 -8.82 -0.29
N GLN A 170 19.02 -9.15 0.99
CA GLN A 170 19.91 -8.57 1.97
C GLN A 170 20.98 -9.60 2.34
N SER A 171 22.26 -9.23 2.14
CA SER A 171 23.38 -10.14 2.37
C SER A 171 24.06 -9.88 3.72
N PHE A 172 24.30 -10.96 4.48
CA PHE A 172 24.93 -10.91 5.79
C PHE A 172 26.22 -11.75 5.80
N PHE A 173 27.31 -11.14 6.24
CA PHE A 173 28.57 -11.83 6.52
C PHE A 173 28.59 -12.30 7.97
N VAL A 174 28.78 -13.60 8.18
CA VAL A 174 28.76 -14.22 9.52
C VAL A 174 30.10 -14.82 9.95
N GLY A 175 31.15 -14.66 9.14
CA GLY A 175 32.52 -15.07 9.44
C GLY A 175 33.24 -15.62 8.20
N GLU A 176 34.58 -15.60 8.22
CA GLU A 176 35.42 -15.98 7.07
C GLU A 176 35.23 -17.45 6.64
N SER A 177 34.87 -18.32 7.58
CA SER A 177 34.69 -19.76 7.34
C SER A 177 33.27 -20.13 6.91
N PHE A 178 32.36 -19.17 6.76
CA PHE A 178 30.95 -19.42 6.45
C PHE A 178 30.53 -18.68 5.17
N PRO A 179 29.65 -19.28 4.35
CA PRO A 179 29.10 -18.59 3.18
C PRO A 179 28.28 -17.37 3.63
N THR A 180 28.29 -16.33 2.80
CA THR A 180 27.39 -15.18 2.96
C THR A 180 25.94 -15.65 2.94
N ILE A 181 25.16 -15.16 3.90
CA ILE A 181 23.74 -15.48 4.01
C ILE A 181 22.96 -14.46 3.21
N ASN A 182 22.15 -14.90 2.26
CA ASN A 182 21.27 -14.04 1.47
C ASN A 182 19.83 -14.22 1.95
N ALA A 183 19.30 -13.16 2.57
CA ALA A 183 17.93 -13.10 3.04
C ALA A 183 17.03 -12.46 1.97
N SER A 184 15.93 -13.12 1.64
CA SER A 184 15.05 -12.73 0.55
C SER A 184 14.22 -11.50 0.92
N ILE A 185 14.10 -10.57 -0.02
CA ILE A 185 13.14 -9.45 0.08
C ILE A 185 11.88 -9.87 -0.70
N PRO A 186 10.65 -9.65 -0.19
CA PRO A 186 9.45 -10.27 -0.78
C PRO A 186 9.26 -9.99 -2.27
N SER A 187 9.29 -8.72 -2.66
CA SER A 187 9.17 -8.30 -4.07
C SER A 187 10.37 -8.74 -4.93
N GLY A 188 11.58 -8.78 -4.36
CA GLY A 188 12.78 -9.23 -5.05
C GLY A 188 12.76 -10.73 -5.33
N TRP A 189 12.35 -11.52 -4.34
CA TRP A 189 12.22 -12.97 -4.46
C TRP A 189 11.15 -13.37 -5.46
N LEU A 190 10.00 -12.67 -5.48
CA LEU A 190 8.95 -12.91 -6.48
C LEU A 190 9.48 -12.67 -7.90
N TRP A 191 10.30 -11.65 -8.11
CA TRP A 191 10.91 -11.38 -9.40
C TRP A 191 11.97 -12.42 -9.78
N ASP A 192 12.90 -12.73 -8.87
CA ASP A 192 13.98 -13.71 -9.10
C ASP A 192 13.43 -15.14 -9.35
N ASN A 193 12.24 -15.45 -8.86
CA ASN A 193 11.56 -16.74 -9.05
C ASN A 193 10.45 -16.69 -10.11
N GLU A 194 10.45 -15.67 -10.97
CA GLU A 194 9.54 -15.55 -12.11
C GLU A 194 8.04 -15.54 -11.75
N TYR A 195 7.68 -15.10 -10.54
CA TYR A 195 6.29 -14.87 -10.17
C TYR A 195 5.78 -13.53 -10.71
N THR A 196 6.66 -12.53 -10.83
CA THR A 196 6.37 -11.18 -11.35
C THR A 196 7.31 -10.82 -12.50
N GLU A 197 6.90 -9.90 -13.37
CA GLU A 197 7.75 -9.43 -14.48
C GLU A 197 8.88 -8.51 -14.03
N SER A 198 8.70 -7.82 -12.90
CA SER A 198 9.67 -6.85 -12.38
C SER A 198 9.80 -6.88 -10.86
N TYR A 199 10.93 -6.37 -10.38
CA TYR A 199 11.16 -6.03 -8.98
C TYR A 199 10.54 -4.68 -8.65
N SER A 200 9.23 -4.68 -8.48
CA SER A 200 8.46 -3.46 -8.30
C SER A 200 7.26 -3.65 -7.37
N PHE A 201 6.67 -2.55 -6.95
CA PHE A 201 5.37 -2.52 -6.29
C PHE A 201 4.58 -1.27 -6.66
N GLY A 202 3.26 -1.34 -6.47
CA GLY A 202 2.38 -0.19 -6.41
C GLY A 202 1.37 -0.33 -5.28
N MET A 203 1.11 0.77 -4.58
CA MET A 203 0.37 0.77 -3.33
C MET A 203 -0.49 2.01 -3.15
N HIS A 204 -1.70 1.79 -2.68
CA HIS A 204 -2.55 2.77 -1.99
C HIS A 204 -3.07 2.09 -0.73
N ILE A 205 -2.82 2.66 0.46
CA ILE A 205 -3.17 1.95 1.71
C ILE A 205 -4.68 1.95 2.02
N GLY A 206 -5.45 2.71 1.24
CA GLY A 206 -6.87 2.94 1.48
C GLY A 206 -7.12 3.91 2.63
N SER A 207 -8.38 4.22 2.88
CA SER A 207 -8.79 5.13 3.95
C SER A 207 -9.40 4.37 5.12
N VAL A 208 -9.27 4.94 6.31
CA VAL A 208 -9.74 4.32 7.55
C VAL A 208 -11.11 4.83 8.00
N GLN A 209 -11.54 5.96 7.43
CA GLN A 209 -12.80 6.60 7.78
C GLN A 209 -13.99 5.75 7.30
N PRO A 210 -14.88 5.28 8.18
CA PRO A 210 -15.95 4.33 7.81
C PRO A 210 -16.90 4.85 6.72
N SER A 211 -17.25 6.14 6.76
CA SER A 211 -18.17 6.77 5.80
C SER A 211 -17.58 6.95 4.40
N THR A 212 -16.25 6.95 4.29
CA THR A 212 -15.52 7.19 3.04
C THR A 212 -14.45 6.14 2.83
N ARG A 213 -14.75 4.89 3.21
CA ARG A 213 -13.82 3.78 3.18
C ARG A 213 -13.40 3.47 1.75
N VAL A 214 -12.09 3.50 1.51
CA VAL A 214 -11.44 3.02 0.30
C VAL A 214 -10.63 1.79 0.70
N PRO A 215 -10.85 0.60 0.09
CA PRO A 215 -10.04 -0.58 0.38
C PRO A 215 -8.58 -0.34 0.02
N GLY A 216 -7.66 -0.89 0.81
CA GLY A 216 -6.24 -0.90 0.46
C GLY A 216 -5.99 -1.73 -0.81
N SER A 217 -4.91 -1.40 -1.50
CA SER A 217 -4.46 -2.09 -2.72
C SER A 217 -2.94 -2.09 -2.74
N LEU A 218 -2.34 -3.27 -2.68
CA LEU A 218 -0.89 -3.45 -2.78
C LEU A 218 -0.62 -4.59 -3.77
N TRP A 219 0.23 -4.32 -4.76
CA TRP A 219 0.60 -5.28 -5.79
C TRP A 219 2.11 -5.32 -5.94
N PHE A 220 2.69 -6.51 -6.01
CA PHE A 220 4.07 -6.72 -6.44
C PHE A 220 4.12 -7.00 -7.94
N GLY A 221 5.13 -6.46 -8.63
CA GLY A 221 5.28 -6.58 -10.10
C GLY A 221 4.32 -5.72 -10.92
N GLY A 222 3.54 -4.86 -10.28
CA GLY A 222 2.48 -4.08 -10.92
C GLY A 222 1.76 -3.18 -9.93
N TYR A 223 0.62 -2.64 -10.35
CA TYR A 223 -0.21 -1.75 -9.55
C TYR A 223 -1.67 -1.77 -10.03
N ASP A 224 -2.62 -1.45 -9.15
CA ASP A 224 -3.99 -1.18 -9.56
C ASP A 224 -4.08 0.22 -10.16
N GLN A 225 -4.30 0.29 -11.47
CA GLN A 225 -4.34 1.54 -12.22
C GLN A 225 -5.50 2.44 -11.79
N ASN A 226 -6.56 1.89 -11.18
CA ASN A 226 -7.67 2.67 -10.64
C ASN A 226 -7.24 3.57 -9.45
N ARG A 227 -6.08 3.28 -8.83
CA ARG A 227 -5.55 4.02 -7.67
C ARG A 227 -4.70 5.22 -8.01
N VAL A 228 -4.43 5.44 -9.30
CA VAL A 228 -3.58 6.54 -9.76
C VAL A 228 -4.46 7.57 -10.46
N VAL A 229 -4.74 8.68 -9.78
CA VAL A 229 -5.51 9.79 -10.33
C VAL A 229 -4.64 11.05 -10.44
N GLY A 230 -4.87 11.87 -11.46
CA GLY A 230 -4.09 13.09 -11.66
C GLY A 230 -2.66 12.86 -12.16
N GLU A 231 -1.78 13.82 -11.86
CA GLU A 231 -0.40 13.85 -12.33
C GLU A 231 0.51 12.94 -11.50
N ILE A 232 1.53 12.38 -12.15
CA ILE A 232 2.46 11.40 -11.56
C ILE A 232 3.84 12.03 -11.46
N LEU A 233 4.39 12.09 -10.24
CA LEU A 233 5.75 12.54 -10.02
C LEU A 233 6.67 11.32 -10.03
N SER A 234 7.57 11.25 -11.02
CA SER A 234 8.59 10.20 -11.13
C SER A 234 9.93 10.72 -10.61
N MET A 235 10.63 9.93 -9.81
CA MET A 235 11.92 10.33 -9.27
C MET A 235 12.82 9.13 -8.95
N ASN A 236 14.14 9.37 -8.90
CA ASN A 236 15.10 8.33 -8.56
C ASN A 236 15.10 8.08 -7.05
N GLY A 237 15.31 6.82 -6.66
CA GLY A 237 15.37 6.37 -5.28
C GLY A 237 14.14 5.60 -4.83
N GLY A 238 13.78 5.74 -3.57
CA GLY A 238 12.59 5.16 -2.97
C GLY A 238 11.88 6.10 -1.99
N PRO A 239 10.67 5.73 -1.54
CA PRO A 239 9.84 6.56 -0.65
C PRO A 239 10.56 7.03 0.62
N ARG A 240 11.37 6.15 1.20
CA ARG A 240 12.17 6.39 2.42
C ARG A 240 13.50 7.13 2.18
N ASP A 241 13.90 7.36 0.94
CA ASP A 241 14.99 8.31 0.65
C ASP A 241 14.50 9.74 0.73
N GLY A 242 13.21 9.98 0.47
CA GLY A 242 12.53 11.25 0.61
C GLY A 242 12.36 12.06 -0.67
N ILE A 243 11.45 13.02 -0.59
CA ILE A 243 10.96 13.89 -1.66
C ILE A 243 10.95 15.35 -1.18
N THR A 244 11.12 16.30 -2.10
CA THR A 244 11.07 17.72 -1.76
C THR A 244 9.61 18.19 -1.66
N LEU A 245 9.20 18.54 -0.44
CA LEU A 245 7.94 19.22 -0.15
C LEU A 245 8.15 20.73 -0.31
N ARG A 246 7.42 21.33 -1.23
CA ARG A 246 7.51 22.76 -1.59
C ARG A 246 6.55 23.61 -0.78
N ASP A 247 5.31 23.15 -0.62
CA ASP A 247 4.31 23.90 0.14
C ASP A 247 3.26 22.97 0.76
N ILE A 248 2.59 23.49 1.79
CA ILE A 248 1.35 22.96 2.32
C ILE A 248 0.30 24.06 2.25
N SER A 249 -0.90 23.71 1.81
CA SER A 249 -2.02 24.64 1.70
C SER A 249 -3.32 24.01 2.21
N ILE A 250 -4.24 24.85 2.65
CA ILE A 250 -5.64 24.46 2.86
C ILE A 250 -6.42 24.91 1.63
N ASP A 251 -6.99 23.94 0.91
CA ASP A 251 -7.79 24.19 -0.30
C ASP A 251 -9.22 23.68 -0.12
N VAL A 252 -10.20 24.48 -0.57
CA VAL A 252 -11.61 24.12 -0.65
C VAL A 252 -11.97 23.86 -2.10
N VAL A 253 -12.22 22.59 -2.43
CA VAL A 253 -12.54 22.15 -3.79
C VAL A 253 -14.04 22.22 -4.08
N GLY A 254 -14.88 22.12 -3.04
CA GLY A 254 -16.32 22.21 -3.15
C GLY A 254 -16.86 23.63 -3.28
N ASN A 255 -18.19 23.74 -3.38
CA ASN A 255 -18.86 25.02 -3.51
C ASN A 255 -18.98 25.77 -2.18
N LYS A 256 -19.11 25.04 -1.07
CA LYS A 256 -19.24 25.61 0.28
C LYS A 256 -17.89 25.59 0.99
N SER A 257 -17.45 26.74 1.48
CA SER A 257 -16.23 26.85 2.29
C SER A 257 -16.58 26.90 3.78
N PRO A 258 -15.94 26.08 4.64
CA PRO A 258 -16.01 26.24 6.10
C PRO A 258 -15.02 27.33 6.60
N PHE A 259 -14.21 27.91 5.70
CA PHE A 259 -13.23 28.95 6.00
C PHE A 259 -13.61 30.28 5.34
N GLU A 260 -13.02 31.38 5.82
CA GLU A 260 -13.14 32.72 5.21
C GLU A 260 -12.36 32.84 3.89
N PHE A 261 -11.68 31.77 3.46
CA PHE A 261 -10.90 31.68 2.24
C PHE A 261 -11.25 30.40 1.46
N ARG A 262 -10.89 30.35 0.18
CA ARG A 262 -10.94 29.11 -0.63
C ARG A 262 -9.61 28.40 -0.74
N SER A 263 -8.50 29.14 -0.66
CA SER A 263 -7.16 28.59 -0.65
C SER A 263 -6.28 29.46 0.25
N LYS A 264 -5.47 28.81 1.10
CA LYS A 264 -4.48 29.43 1.97
C LYS A 264 -3.21 28.58 1.88
N GLY A 265 -2.25 29.04 1.09
CA GLY A 265 -0.93 28.42 0.94
C GLY A 265 0.16 29.10 1.77
N GLY A 266 1.39 28.62 1.62
CA GLY A 266 2.55 29.09 2.38
C GLY A 266 2.65 28.51 3.79
N LEU A 267 1.80 27.54 4.15
CA LEU A 267 1.72 27.00 5.52
C LEU A 267 2.96 26.18 5.90
N LEU A 268 3.80 25.80 4.92
CA LEU A 268 5.01 25.03 5.17
C LEU A 268 6.04 25.82 6.00
N SER A 269 6.29 27.09 5.65
CA SER A 269 7.32 27.94 6.25
C SER A 269 6.75 29.16 6.98
N GLU A 270 5.42 29.30 7.06
CA GLU A 270 4.78 30.43 7.74
C GLU A 270 5.27 30.52 9.20
N GLY A 271 5.67 31.72 9.62
CA GLY A 271 6.17 31.98 10.98
C GLY A 271 7.57 31.44 11.30
N ASN A 272 8.30 30.81 10.37
CA ASN A 272 9.65 30.29 10.64
C ASN A 272 10.61 30.42 9.45
N SER A 273 11.40 31.50 9.44
CA SER A 273 12.39 31.78 8.40
C SER A 273 13.60 30.84 8.39
N SER A 274 13.78 30.03 9.43
CA SER A 274 14.84 29.00 9.48
C SER A 274 14.47 27.78 8.64
N ILE A 275 13.19 27.57 8.35
CA ILE A 275 12.73 26.57 7.39
C ILE A 275 12.85 27.21 6.02
N GLY A 276 13.70 26.62 5.17
CA GLY A 276 13.85 27.06 3.78
C GLY A 276 12.51 26.99 3.02
N PRO A 277 12.44 27.52 1.79
CA PRO A 277 11.20 27.56 1.00
C PRO A 277 10.66 26.17 0.62
N SER A 278 11.42 25.10 0.91
CA SER A 278 11.07 23.71 0.71
C SER A 278 12.01 22.85 1.55
N PHE A 279 11.57 21.66 1.95
CA PHE A 279 12.46 20.69 2.61
C PHE A 279 12.16 19.26 2.20
N LYS A 280 13.11 18.37 2.47
CA LYS A 280 12.99 16.96 2.19
C LYS A 280 12.14 16.26 3.26
N VAL A 281 11.14 15.51 2.83
CA VAL A 281 10.31 14.66 3.69
C VAL A 281 10.42 13.21 3.27
N LEU A 282 10.40 12.28 4.22
CA LEU A 282 10.32 10.85 3.92
C LEU A 282 8.86 10.44 3.78
N VAL A 283 8.58 9.41 2.97
CA VAL A 283 7.26 8.77 2.91
C VAL A 283 7.39 7.36 3.48
N ASP A 284 6.65 7.08 4.57
CA ASP A 284 6.85 5.87 5.35
C ASP A 284 5.52 5.27 5.85
N GLY A 285 5.11 4.15 5.26
CA GLY A 285 3.88 3.44 5.65
C GLY A 285 3.92 2.79 7.04
N CYS A 286 5.11 2.61 7.63
CA CYS A 286 5.21 2.13 9.02
C CYS A 286 4.92 3.24 10.04
N SER A 287 5.07 4.52 9.67
CA SER A 287 4.83 5.65 10.56
C SER A 287 3.36 6.11 10.51
N PRO A 288 2.72 6.47 11.64
CA PRO A 288 1.30 6.87 11.66
C PRO A 288 1.06 8.30 11.14
N TYR A 289 1.84 9.25 11.62
CA TYR A 289 1.51 10.68 11.59
C TYR A 289 2.04 11.45 10.38
N LEU A 290 1.59 12.69 10.26
CA LEU A 290 2.27 13.76 9.53
C LEU A 290 3.30 14.39 10.48
N THR A 291 4.51 13.86 10.50
CA THR A 291 5.59 14.38 11.34
C THR A 291 6.27 15.54 10.63
N LEU A 292 5.96 16.75 11.08
CA LEU A 292 6.34 18.01 10.44
C LEU A 292 6.95 18.97 11.48
N PRO A 293 7.63 20.03 11.05
CA PRO A 293 8.11 21.06 11.95
C PRO A 293 6.97 21.64 12.80
N GLU A 294 7.27 21.99 14.06
CA GLU A 294 6.28 22.57 14.98
C GLU A 294 5.59 23.81 14.39
N SER A 295 6.37 24.70 13.77
CA SER A 295 5.81 25.90 13.12
C SER A 295 4.82 25.55 12.01
N THR A 296 5.13 24.55 11.18
CA THR A 296 4.24 24.08 10.11
C THR A 296 2.92 23.54 10.69
N CYS A 297 2.99 22.66 11.69
CA CYS A 297 1.79 22.13 12.33
C CYS A 297 0.95 23.23 12.99
N ASN A 298 1.60 24.20 13.66
CA ASN A 298 0.93 25.34 14.27
C ASN A 298 0.24 26.24 13.23
N SER A 299 0.91 26.57 12.12
CA SER A 299 0.32 27.40 11.06
C SER A 299 -0.91 26.75 10.42
N ILE A 300 -0.93 25.42 10.28
CA ILE A 300 -2.13 24.70 9.84
C ILE A 300 -3.21 24.75 10.95
N ALA A 301 -2.83 24.47 12.19
CA ALA A 301 -3.74 24.39 13.33
C ALA A 301 -4.42 25.74 13.66
N GLU A 302 -3.81 26.88 13.35
CA GLU A 302 -4.41 28.22 13.50
C GLU A 302 -5.73 28.38 12.74
N HIS A 303 -5.95 27.59 11.69
CA HIS A 303 -7.17 27.60 10.91
C HIS A 303 -8.20 26.55 11.35
N LEU A 304 -7.86 25.71 12.34
CA LEU A 304 -8.67 24.57 12.77
C LEU A 304 -9.11 24.73 14.24
N PRO A 305 -10.33 24.30 14.62
CA PRO A 305 -10.75 24.21 16.02
C PRO A 305 -10.05 23.03 16.72
N VAL A 306 -8.74 23.12 16.93
CA VAL A 306 -7.92 22.11 17.60
C VAL A 306 -7.15 22.70 18.79
N LYS A 307 -6.78 21.85 19.73
CA LYS A 307 -5.93 22.20 20.87
C LYS A 307 -4.70 21.31 20.91
N PHE A 308 -3.52 21.92 20.98
CA PHE A 308 -2.27 21.18 21.10
C PHE A 308 -2.16 20.46 22.46
N SER A 309 -1.86 19.17 22.43
CA SER A 309 -1.50 18.35 23.57
C SER A 309 0.02 18.23 23.64
N LYS A 310 0.64 18.90 24.62
CA LYS A 310 2.09 18.84 24.85
C LYS A 310 2.56 17.44 25.23
N ASP A 311 1.70 16.66 25.89
CA ASP A 311 2.06 15.31 26.34
C ASP A 311 2.17 14.33 25.17
N LEU A 312 1.34 14.53 24.13
CA LEU A 312 1.32 13.68 22.94
C LEU A 312 2.05 14.29 21.74
N GLY A 313 2.31 15.60 21.72
CA GLY A 313 2.82 16.28 20.53
C GLY A 313 1.80 16.28 19.37
N LEU A 314 0.50 16.21 19.67
CA LEU A 314 -0.60 16.09 18.70
C LEU A 314 -1.66 17.17 18.94
N TYR A 315 -2.55 17.40 17.98
CA TYR A 315 -3.63 18.40 18.05
C TYR A 315 -4.98 17.70 18.19
N LEU A 316 -5.69 17.95 19.29
CA LEU A 316 -6.98 17.33 19.58
C LEU A 316 -8.11 18.20 19.07
N TRP A 317 -9.08 17.63 18.36
CA TRP A 317 -10.23 18.38 17.85
C TRP A 317 -11.16 18.85 18.98
N ASP A 318 -11.61 20.10 18.93
CA ASP A 318 -12.73 20.58 19.74
C ASP A 318 -14.06 20.17 19.10
N THR A 319 -14.55 19.00 19.48
CA THR A 319 -15.77 18.41 18.94
C THR A 319 -17.04 19.17 19.31
N LYS A 320 -16.96 20.15 20.22
CA LYS A 320 -18.08 21.04 20.58
C LYS A 320 -18.18 22.26 19.67
N SER A 321 -17.14 22.56 18.89
CA SER A 321 -17.14 23.67 17.94
C SER A 321 -18.00 23.34 16.72
N ASP A 322 -18.87 24.25 16.30
CA ASP A 322 -19.62 24.09 15.04
C ASP A 322 -18.67 24.00 13.83
N LYS A 323 -17.54 24.73 13.89
CA LYS A 323 -16.49 24.69 12.85
C LYS A 323 -15.89 23.29 12.69
N TYR A 324 -15.80 22.50 13.75
CA TYR A 324 -15.25 21.13 13.65
C TYR A 324 -16.10 20.31 12.68
N ARG A 325 -17.43 20.31 12.90
CA ARG A 325 -18.38 19.59 12.04
C ARG A 325 -18.36 20.12 10.62
N GLU A 326 -18.37 21.43 10.44
CA GLU A 326 -18.32 22.06 9.11
C GLU A 326 -17.05 21.67 8.33
N ILE A 327 -15.89 21.61 8.99
CA ILE A 327 -14.63 21.26 8.33
C ILE A 327 -14.62 19.77 7.94
N ILE A 328 -14.89 18.86 8.86
CA ILE A 328 -14.77 17.42 8.60
C ILE A 328 -15.83 16.85 7.65
N SER A 329 -16.91 17.59 7.37
CA SER A 329 -17.93 17.20 6.38
C SER A 329 -17.85 17.99 5.07
N SER A 330 -17.03 19.04 5.01
CA SER A 330 -16.81 19.83 3.78
C SER A 330 -15.82 19.19 2.81
N ALA A 331 -15.88 19.63 1.56
CA ALA A 331 -14.87 19.35 0.55
C ALA A 331 -13.61 20.24 0.71
N SER A 332 -13.05 20.25 1.91
CA SER A 332 -11.79 20.93 2.21
C SER A 332 -10.66 19.94 2.47
N THR A 333 -9.46 20.32 2.03
CA THR A 333 -8.30 19.43 1.97
C THR A 333 -7.06 20.11 2.50
N LEU A 334 -6.20 19.33 3.13
CA LEU A 334 -4.80 19.68 3.32
C LEU A 334 -4.03 19.20 2.07
N THR A 335 -3.51 20.15 1.31
CA THR A 335 -2.83 19.90 0.04
C THR A 335 -1.32 20.01 0.21
N PHE A 336 -0.61 18.94 -0.12
CA PHE A 336 0.85 18.85 -0.14
C PHE A 336 1.34 19.04 -1.57
N GLU A 337 2.25 19.97 -1.78
CA GLU A 337 2.83 20.23 -3.09
C GLU A 337 4.28 19.77 -3.17
N PHE A 338 4.55 18.81 -4.05
CA PHE A 338 5.87 18.21 -4.20
C PHE A 338 6.53 18.63 -5.49
N ILE A 339 7.85 18.69 -5.46
CA ILE A 339 8.71 18.82 -6.64
C ILE A 339 9.77 17.71 -6.62
N SER A 340 10.24 17.38 -7.82
CA SER A 340 11.40 16.50 -8.01
C SER A 340 12.57 17.37 -8.50
N THR A 341 13.27 16.95 -9.55
CA THR A 341 14.43 17.65 -10.12
C THR A 341 14.07 18.95 -10.84
N SER A 342 12.82 19.12 -11.28
CA SER A 342 12.33 20.36 -11.89
C SER A 342 11.40 21.12 -10.94
N ASN A 343 11.56 22.44 -10.86
CA ASN A 343 10.64 23.33 -10.15
C ASN A 343 9.35 23.62 -10.93
N THR A 344 9.27 23.26 -12.22
CA THR A 344 8.10 23.49 -13.08
C THR A 344 7.06 22.37 -13.00
N ASN A 345 7.47 21.17 -12.58
CA ASN A 345 6.62 19.98 -12.57
C ASN A 345 6.29 19.61 -11.13
N SER A 346 5.33 20.32 -10.56
CA SER A 346 4.82 20.01 -9.22
C SER A 346 3.60 19.10 -9.26
N VAL A 347 3.55 18.16 -8.33
CA VAL A 347 2.38 17.32 -8.09
C VAL A 347 1.76 17.69 -6.74
N LYS A 348 0.44 17.82 -6.73
CA LYS A 348 -0.34 18.12 -5.53
C LYS A 348 -1.06 16.86 -5.07
N ILE A 349 -0.91 16.53 -3.79
CA ILE A 349 -1.66 15.49 -3.11
C ILE A 349 -2.59 16.15 -2.11
N ARG A 350 -3.89 15.92 -2.29
CA ARG A 350 -4.98 16.45 -1.47
C ARG A 350 -5.43 15.36 -0.51
N VAL A 351 -5.33 15.66 0.78
CA VAL A 351 -5.82 14.81 1.87
C VAL A 351 -7.02 15.52 2.49
N PRO A 352 -8.25 15.01 2.32
CA PRO A 352 -9.42 15.66 2.90
C PRO A 352 -9.38 15.70 4.43
N PHE A 353 -9.89 16.79 5.03
CA PHE A 353 -9.90 16.90 6.49
C PHE A 353 -10.68 15.79 7.19
N MET A 354 -11.66 15.20 6.52
CA MET A 354 -12.38 14.04 7.05
C MET A 354 -11.47 12.82 7.28
N HIS A 355 -10.44 12.63 6.43
CA HIS A 355 -9.44 11.55 6.59
C HIS A 355 -8.37 11.92 7.62
N LEU A 356 -8.29 13.20 8.00
CA LEU A 356 -7.42 13.75 9.04
C LEU A 356 -8.17 13.92 10.39
N ASN A 357 -9.37 13.36 10.49
CA ASN A 357 -10.16 13.28 11.73
C ASN A 357 -10.05 11.87 12.33
N LEU A 358 -8.83 11.53 12.77
CA LEU A 358 -8.52 10.20 13.32
C LEU A 358 -8.88 10.14 14.81
N THR A 359 -8.87 8.96 15.42
CA THR A 359 -9.27 8.79 16.82
C THR A 359 -8.14 8.21 17.66
N LEU A 360 -7.78 8.89 18.75
CA LEU A 360 -6.91 8.34 19.78
C LEU A 360 -7.72 7.45 20.71
N GLU A 361 -7.16 6.32 21.11
CA GLU A 361 -7.73 5.37 22.07
C GLU A 361 -6.73 5.04 23.18
N ALA A 362 -7.18 4.32 24.21
CA ALA A 362 -6.32 3.84 25.28
C ALA A 362 -5.14 3.03 24.72
N PRO A 363 -3.92 3.12 25.27
CA PRO A 363 -3.58 3.87 26.48
C PRO A 363 -3.22 5.34 26.22
N LEU A 364 -3.26 5.85 24.97
CA LEU A 364 -2.86 7.23 24.69
C LEU A 364 -3.76 8.25 25.39
N VAL A 365 -5.05 7.94 25.45
CA VAL A 365 -6.09 8.72 26.12
C VAL A 365 -7.03 7.77 26.86
N ASP A 366 -7.65 8.22 27.95
CA ASP A 366 -8.57 7.37 28.73
C ASP A 366 -9.88 7.10 27.98
N ASP A 367 -10.40 8.13 27.30
CA ASP A 367 -11.59 8.07 26.46
C ASP A 367 -11.22 8.35 25.00
N PRO A 368 -11.92 7.77 24.00
CA PRO A 368 -11.65 8.05 22.60
C PRO A 368 -11.74 9.55 22.25
N VAL A 369 -10.68 10.11 21.67
CA VAL A 369 -10.59 11.54 21.33
C VAL A 369 -10.23 11.72 19.85
N PRO A 370 -11.07 12.42 19.06
CA PRO A 370 -10.71 12.80 17.70
C PRO A 370 -9.52 13.77 17.68
N TYR A 371 -8.57 13.56 16.77
CA TYR A 371 -7.37 14.37 16.65
C TYR A 371 -6.97 14.62 15.18
N PHE A 372 -6.23 15.69 14.98
CA PHE A 372 -5.56 16.05 13.73
C PHE A 372 -4.12 15.51 13.75
N PRO A 373 -3.71 14.63 12.82
CA PRO A 373 -2.47 13.85 12.93
C PRO A 373 -1.20 14.58 12.51
N CYS A 374 -1.10 15.89 12.76
CA CYS A 374 0.17 16.62 12.67
C CYS A 374 0.95 16.43 13.96
N HIS A 375 2.11 15.77 13.89
CA HIS A 375 2.88 15.35 15.05
C HIS A 375 4.18 16.14 15.17
N VAL A 376 4.37 16.76 16.34
CA VAL A 376 5.57 17.49 16.72
C VAL A 376 6.40 16.61 17.65
N ASN A 377 7.46 16.01 17.11
CA ASN A 377 8.30 15.06 17.83
C ASN A 377 9.63 15.66 18.34
N GLY A 378 9.88 16.95 18.07
CA GLY A 378 11.12 17.66 18.45
C GLY A 378 12.39 17.22 17.72
N GLY A 379 12.27 16.34 16.71
CA GLY A 379 13.38 15.95 15.84
C GLY A 379 13.51 16.87 14.63
N ASP A 380 14.46 16.56 13.76
CA ASP A 380 14.72 17.24 12.47
C ASP A 380 14.34 16.38 11.25
N ARG A 381 13.84 15.16 11.50
CA ARG A 381 13.41 14.21 10.48
C ARG A 381 11.91 14.28 10.24
N TRP A 382 11.53 14.78 9.07
CA TRP A 382 10.15 14.96 8.66
C TRP A 382 9.65 13.77 7.85
N VAL A 383 8.46 13.29 8.19
CA VAL A 383 7.91 12.05 7.64
C VAL A 383 6.42 12.17 7.40
N LEU A 384 5.98 11.82 6.20
CA LEU A 384 4.59 11.65 5.84
C LEU A 384 4.22 10.17 5.97
N GLY A 385 3.47 9.86 7.02
CA GLY A 385 3.05 8.51 7.38
C GLY A 385 1.73 8.07 6.75
N ARG A 386 1.09 7.10 7.41
CA ARG A 386 -0.21 6.55 7.02
C ARG A 386 -1.28 7.63 6.88
N ALA A 387 -1.30 8.65 7.75
CA ALA A 387 -2.23 9.78 7.63
C ALA A 387 -2.24 10.42 6.23
N PHE A 388 -1.07 10.56 5.60
CA PHE A 388 -0.91 11.05 4.22
C PHE A 388 -1.22 9.97 3.18
N LEU A 389 -0.72 8.75 3.40
CA LEU A 389 -0.83 7.64 2.45
C LEU A 389 -2.27 7.17 2.22
N GLN A 390 -3.22 7.53 3.08
CA GLN A 390 -4.66 7.30 2.84
C GLN A 390 -5.15 7.89 1.52
N ASP A 391 -4.51 8.95 1.03
CA ASP A 391 -4.91 9.67 -0.20
C ASP A 391 -3.76 9.78 -1.21
N ALA A 392 -2.67 9.04 -1.00
CA ALA A 392 -1.53 8.97 -1.90
C ALA A 392 -1.33 7.55 -2.46
N PHE A 393 -1.05 7.49 -3.75
CA PHE A 393 -0.48 6.32 -4.38
C PHE A 393 1.04 6.44 -4.38
N ILE A 394 1.72 5.38 -3.96
CA ILE A 394 3.16 5.22 -4.13
C ILE A 394 3.49 3.92 -4.85
N GLY A 395 4.53 3.93 -5.67
CA GLY A 395 5.06 2.72 -6.27
C GLY A 395 6.53 2.88 -6.58
N ALA A 396 7.23 1.77 -6.83
CA ALA A 396 8.63 1.80 -7.23
C ALA A 396 8.99 0.63 -8.13
N ASN A 397 9.91 0.86 -9.06
CA ASN A 397 10.72 -0.17 -9.70
C ASN A 397 12.14 -0.06 -9.15
N MET A 398 12.49 -1.02 -8.32
CA MET A 398 13.70 -0.99 -7.50
C MET A 398 14.86 -1.74 -8.15
N ARG A 399 14.67 -2.24 -9.38
CA ARG A 399 15.72 -2.93 -10.14
C ARG A 399 16.95 -2.05 -10.28
N ARG A 400 18.13 -2.67 -10.13
CA ARG A 400 19.41 -2.00 -10.44
C ARG A 400 19.40 -1.47 -11.87
N GLY A 401 19.73 -0.19 -12.03
CA GLY A 401 19.70 0.51 -13.33
C GLY A 401 18.34 1.14 -13.69
N VAL A 402 17.28 0.91 -12.91
CA VAL A 402 16.00 1.64 -12.99
C VAL A 402 15.84 2.54 -11.76
N ASP A 403 15.80 1.97 -10.54
CA ASP A 403 15.80 2.70 -9.26
C ASP A 403 14.89 3.93 -9.24
N THR A 404 13.65 3.75 -9.67
CA THR A 404 12.65 4.82 -9.87
C THR A 404 11.44 4.57 -8.97
N TRP A 405 10.91 5.61 -8.36
CA TRP A 405 9.66 5.58 -7.63
C TRP A 405 8.72 6.72 -8.03
N TRP A 406 7.44 6.50 -7.76
CA TRP A 406 6.33 7.32 -8.21
C TRP A 406 5.47 7.75 -7.03
N LEU A 407 5.01 9.00 -7.08
CA LEU A 407 3.98 9.55 -6.21
C LEU A 407 2.86 10.11 -7.07
N ALA A 408 1.61 9.78 -6.73
CA ALA A 408 0.43 10.32 -7.37
C ALA A 408 -0.73 10.43 -6.37
N GLN A 409 -1.76 11.20 -6.73
CA GLN A 409 -2.98 11.28 -5.95
C GLN A 409 -3.72 9.92 -6.01
N ALA A 410 -4.23 9.47 -4.86
CA ALA A 410 -5.17 8.35 -4.80
C ALA A 410 -6.63 8.85 -4.86
N PRO A 411 -7.56 8.01 -5.33
CA PRO A 411 -8.96 8.41 -5.49
C PRO A 411 -9.74 8.40 -4.16
N GLY A 412 -10.92 9.03 -4.19
CA GLY A 412 -11.97 8.88 -3.19
C GLY A 412 -12.75 7.56 -3.30
N PRO A 413 -13.84 7.42 -2.52
CA PRO A 413 -14.55 6.14 -2.35
C PRO A 413 -15.35 5.71 -3.58
N ASN A 414 -15.77 6.64 -4.45
CA ASN A 414 -16.53 6.33 -5.66
C ASN A 414 -15.62 5.93 -6.82
N ILE A 415 -14.99 4.75 -6.70
CA ILE A 415 -14.20 4.13 -7.77
C ILE A 415 -14.77 2.78 -8.17
N GLN A 416 -14.32 2.29 -9.32
CA GLN A 416 -14.63 0.94 -9.77
C GLN A 416 -14.23 -0.08 -8.70
N ALA A 417 -15.19 -0.90 -8.27
CA ALA A 417 -14.98 -1.90 -7.21
C ALA A 417 -14.01 -3.01 -7.63
N THR A 418 -13.93 -3.29 -8.94
CA THR A 418 -12.98 -4.27 -9.49
C THR A 418 -11.63 -3.61 -9.72
N ALA A 419 -10.57 -4.18 -9.15
CA ALA A 419 -9.21 -3.75 -9.40
C ALA A 419 -8.84 -3.87 -10.88
N ASN A 420 -8.01 -2.95 -11.38
CA ASN A 420 -7.44 -2.99 -12.72
C ASN A 420 -5.92 -3.14 -12.61
N PRO A 421 -5.41 -4.36 -12.29
CA PRO A 421 -3.97 -4.58 -12.13
C PRO A 421 -3.26 -4.45 -13.48
N VAL A 422 -2.24 -3.60 -13.52
CA VAL A 422 -1.36 -3.39 -14.67
C VAL A 422 0.06 -3.79 -14.28
N THR A 423 0.72 -4.52 -15.17
CA THR A 423 2.13 -4.92 -15.01
C THR A 423 3.05 -3.71 -15.13
N ILE A 424 4.04 -3.64 -14.24
CA ILE A 424 5.20 -2.76 -14.40
C ILE A 424 6.27 -3.61 -15.09
N GLY A 425 6.71 -3.21 -16.28
CA GLY A 425 7.77 -3.90 -17.00
C GLY A 425 9.12 -3.78 -16.28
N GLU A 426 10.02 -4.74 -16.56
CA GLU A 426 11.33 -4.82 -15.89
C GLU A 426 12.14 -3.50 -15.95
N MET A 427 12.06 -2.79 -17.08
CA MET A 427 12.80 -1.56 -17.36
C MET A 427 11.95 -0.28 -17.24
N ASP A 428 10.70 -0.39 -16.80
CA ASP A 428 9.79 0.76 -16.77
C ASP A 428 10.21 1.78 -15.73
N THR A 429 10.37 3.03 -16.16
CA THR A 429 10.61 4.22 -15.33
C THR A 429 9.37 5.09 -15.15
N THR A 430 8.24 4.69 -15.73
CA THR A 430 6.98 5.43 -15.70
C THR A 430 5.80 4.50 -15.44
N VAL A 431 4.80 4.99 -14.72
CA VAL A 431 3.47 4.37 -14.63
C VAL A 431 2.41 5.28 -15.27
N LYS A 432 1.23 4.74 -15.53
CA LYS A 432 0.12 5.45 -16.16
C LYS A 432 -1.03 5.65 -15.17
N LYS A 433 -1.67 6.82 -15.22
CA LYS A 433 -2.90 7.09 -14.48
C LYS A 433 -4.07 6.27 -15.02
N GLY A 434 -5.06 6.04 -14.18
CA GLY A 434 -6.35 5.49 -14.59
C GLY A 434 -7.23 6.52 -15.26
N GLY A 435 -8.44 6.10 -15.65
CA GLY A 435 -9.47 7.00 -16.19
C GLY A 435 -10.29 7.74 -15.14
N ASN A 436 -9.99 7.56 -13.85
CA ASN A 436 -10.77 8.14 -12.75
C ASN A 436 -10.39 9.61 -12.54
N ASP A 437 -11.41 10.47 -12.40
CA ASP A 437 -11.24 11.86 -11.95
C ASP A 437 -11.34 11.94 -10.43
N TRP A 438 -10.47 12.73 -9.81
CA TRP A 438 -10.42 12.83 -8.35
C TRP A 438 -11.70 13.48 -7.79
N ASN A 439 -12.17 14.61 -8.35
CA ASN A 439 -13.40 15.26 -7.86
C ASN A 439 -14.61 14.34 -8.00
N GLN A 440 -14.74 13.64 -9.13
CA GLN A 440 -15.84 12.69 -9.34
C GLN A 440 -15.80 11.51 -8.37
N SER A 441 -14.60 11.02 -8.02
CA SER A 441 -14.44 9.93 -7.03
C SER A 441 -14.91 10.29 -5.62
N TRP A 442 -15.16 11.58 -5.35
CA TRP A 442 -15.65 12.10 -4.07
C TRP A 442 -17.10 12.59 -4.11
N THR A 443 -17.78 12.48 -5.25
CA THR A 443 -19.17 12.94 -5.38
C THR A 443 -20.08 12.20 -4.41
N GLY A 444 -20.88 12.94 -3.63
CA GLY A 444 -21.83 12.41 -2.65
C GLY A 444 -21.26 12.15 -1.25
N PHE A 445 -19.98 12.44 -1.01
CA PHE A 445 -19.34 12.27 0.31
C PHE A 445 -19.10 13.58 1.08
N TRP A 446 -19.35 14.72 0.44
CA TRP A 446 -19.26 16.06 1.03
C TRP A 446 -20.65 16.64 1.28
N ASP A 447 -20.76 17.50 2.29
CA ASP A 447 -21.92 18.37 2.52
C ASP A 447 -21.93 19.57 1.52
N ASP A 448 -21.89 19.25 0.23
CA ASP A 448 -21.81 20.20 -0.88
C ASP A 448 -23.16 20.45 -1.59
N GLU A 449 -24.26 19.83 -1.12
CA GLU A 449 -25.57 20.00 -1.73
C GLU A 449 -26.12 21.43 -1.57
N GLN A 450 -26.60 22.00 -2.68
CA GLN A 450 -27.43 23.20 -2.68
C GLN A 450 -28.81 22.87 -2.10
N VAL A 451 -29.19 23.53 -1.02
CA VAL A 451 -30.62 23.78 -0.77
C VAL A 451 -31.06 24.82 -1.80
N SER A 452 -31.64 24.37 -2.93
CA SER A 452 -32.76 24.98 -3.66
C SER A 452 -32.89 24.41 -5.09
N SER A 453 -33.79 23.44 -5.29
CA SER A 453 -34.57 23.37 -6.54
C SER A 453 -35.97 23.95 -6.26
N SER A 454 -36.03 25.25 -5.94
CA SER A 454 -37.28 25.98 -6.03
C SER A 454 -37.54 26.30 -7.49
N THR A 455 -38.15 25.34 -8.19
CA THR A 455 -38.88 25.58 -9.44
C THR A 455 -39.79 26.81 -9.24
N PRO A 456 -39.66 27.89 -10.01
CA PRO A 456 -40.63 28.98 -9.96
C PRO A 456 -41.91 28.49 -10.64
N SER A 457 -42.88 28.05 -9.83
CA SER A 457 -44.26 27.88 -10.26
C SER A 457 -44.86 29.26 -10.52
N SER A 458 -44.72 29.73 -11.76
CA SER A 458 -45.43 30.92 -12.24
C SER A 458 -46.87 30.51 -12.56
N LYS A 459 -47.79 30.86 -11.65
CA LYS A 459 -49.22 30.89 -11.96
C LYS A 459 -49.49 32.04 -12.92
N ALA A 460 -50.13 31.69 -14.03
CA ALA A 460 -50.64 32.57 -15.05
C ALA A 460 -51.65 33.60 -14.52
N GLY A 461 -51.49 34.85 -14.96
CA GLY A 461 -52.52 35.88 -14.99
C GLY A 461 -52.52 36.49 -16.40
N THR A 462 -53.58 36.20 -17.14
CA THR A 462 -53.81 36.60 -18.54
C THR A 462 -54.33 38.05 -18.61
N THR A 463 -53.86 38.84 -19.58
CA THR A 463 -54.64 39.52 -20.65
C THR A 463 -53.80 40.55 -21.44
N ASN A 464 -53.70 40.32 -22.76
CA ASN A 464 -53.77 41.18 -23.98
C ASN A 464 -53.28 42.65 -23.89
N ASP A 465 -52.59 43.27 -24.87
CA ASP A 465 -52.78 43.27 -26.34
C ASP A 465 -51.64 44.08 -27.03
N PHE A 466 -51.31 43.72 -28.31
CA PHE A 466 -50.58 44.40 -29.44
C PHE A 466 -49.54 45.53 -29.21
N ASP A 467 -48.41 45.67 -29.94
CA ASP A 467 -48.19 45.52 -31.39
C ASP A 467 -46.67 45.46 -31.79
N GLU A 468 -46.41 44.93 -32.99
CA GLU A 468 -45.24 44.87 -33.92
C GLU A 468 -43.90 45.63 -33.61
N GLN A 469 -42.67 45.21 -34.01
CA GLN A 469 -42.23 44.62 -35.30
C GLN A 469 -40.74 44.14 -35.28
N LYS A 470 -40.46 43.06 -36.05
CA LYS A 470 -39.25 42.74 -36.87
C LYS A 470 -37.88 42.37 -36.27
N GLY A 471 -37.36 41.22 -36.72
CA GLY A 471 -35.93 40.96 -36.98
C GLY A 471 -35.48 39.51 -36.75
N ASP A 472 -35.40 38.73 -37.83
CA ASP A 472 -35.01 37.31 -37.90
C ASP A 472 -33.56 37.02 -37.45
N GLU A 473 -33.33 35.86 -36.79
CA GLU A 473 -32.59 34.69 -37.31
C GLU A 473 -32.17 33.74 -36.16
N GLU A 474 -32.81 32.56 -36.12
CA GLU A 474 -32.44 31.37 -35.33
C GLU A 474 -31.46 30.47 -36.10
N GLN A 475 -30.56 29.80 -35.38
CA GLN A 475 -30.00 28.51 -35.79
C GLN A 475 -29.97 27.54 -34.60
N GLU A 476 -31.03 26.74 -34.48
CA GLU A 476 -31.00 25.44 -33.82
C GLU A 476 -30.55 24.36 -34.82
N ALA A 477 -29.67 23.46 -34.39
CA ALA A 477 -29.36 22.22 -35.10
C ALA A 477 -29.92 21.03 -34.31
N GLY A 478 -31.17 20.66 -34.61
CA GLY A 478 -31.82 19.42 -34.17
C GLY A 478 -31.47 18.23 -35.08
N MET A 479 -31.22 17.07 -34.47
CA MET A 479 -30.89 15.80 -35.12
C MET A 479 -32.08 15.20 -35.89
N SER A 480 -31.79 14.67 -37.08
CA SER A 480 -32.72 14.22 -38.11
C SER A 480 -33.41 12.86 -37.82
N THR A 481 -34.66 12.82 -38.26
CA THR A 481 -35.68 11.76 -38.28
C THR A 481 -35.30 10.54 -39.16
N ALA A 482 -34.17 9.87 -38.86
CA ALA A 482 -33.74 8.66 -39.58
C ALA A 482 -33.38 7.45 -38.69
N ALA A 483 -33.73 7.45 -37.40
CA ALA A 483 -33.34 6.41 -36.44
C ALA A 483 -34.52 5.70 -35.72
N LYS A 484 -35.70 5.60 -36.35
CA LYS A 484 -36.90 4.98 -35.73
C LYS A 484 -37.58 3.85 -36.52
N ALA A 485 -36.92 3.25 -37.51
CA ALA A 485 -37.45 2.07 -38.21
C ALA A 485 -36.39 0.96 -38.34
N GLY A 486 -36.07 0.30 -37.20
CA GLY A 486 -35.08 -0.78 -37.17
C GLY A 486 -35.05 -1.62 -35.88
N ILE A 487 -36.13 -1.61 -35.08
CA ILE A 487 -36.22 -2.42 -33.85
C ILE A 487 -37.58 -3.13 -33.89
N GLY A 488 -37.62 -4.25 -34.60
CA GLY A 488 -38.85 -5.05 -34.74
C GLY A 488 -38.66 -6.54 -35.09
N ALA A 489 -37.43 -7.00 -35.33
CA ALA A 489 -37.19 -8.41 -35.69
C ALA A 489 -35.89 -9.02 -35.12
N GLY A 490 -35.23 -8.37 -34.15
CA GLY A 490 -33.96 -8.84 -33.56
C GLY A 490 -34.08 -9.52 -32.19
N ILE A 491 -35.20 -9.36 -31.48
CA ILE A 491 -35.35 -9.82 -30.09
C ILE A 491 -35.73 -11.32 -30.02
N SER A 492 -36.28 -11.88 -31.11
CA SER A 492 -36.75 -13.27 -31.13
C SER A 492 -35.62 -14.30 -31.16
N ALA A 493 -34.46 -13.99 -31.76
CA ALA A 493 -33.34 -14.93 -31.88
C ALA A 493 -32.48 -15.01 -30.61
N ALA A 494 -32.28 -13.88 -29.92
CA ALA A 494 -31.47 -13.80 -28.70
C ALA A 494 -32.14 -14.55 -27.53
N ALA A 495 -33.46 -14.47 -27.39
CA ALA A 495 -34.20 -15.19 -26.36
C ALA A 495 -34.14 -16.72 -26.54
N ILE A 496 -34.15 -17.20 -27.80
CA ILE A 496 -34.04 -18.63 -28.11
C ILE A 496 -32.62 -19.15 -27.82
N ALA A 497 -31.57 -18.39 -28.16
CA ALA A 497 -30.19 -18.76 -27.87
C ALA A 497 -29.91 -18.86 -26.36
N ILE A 498 -30.44 -17.93 -25.57
CA ILE A 498 -30.33 -17.95 -24.10
C ILE A 498 -31.08 -19.15 -23.51
N GLY A 499 -32.28 -19.46 -24.02
CA GLY A 499 -33.06 -20.62 -23.59
C GLY A 499 -32.35 -21.96 -23.85
N VAL A 500 -31.74 -22.12 -25.03
CA VAL A 500 -30.97 -23.33 -25.37
C VAL A 500 -29.70 -23.45 -24.53
N GLY A 501 -28.99 -22.34 -24.30
CA GLY A 501 -27.81 -22.30 -23.44
C GLY A 501 -28.12 -22.71 -21.99
N ALA A 502 -29.21 -22.18 -21.42
CA ALA A 502 -29.65 -22.53 -20.07
C ALA A 502 -30.06 -24.01 -19.97
N PHE A 503 -30.74 -24.55 -20.99
CA PHE A 503 -31.13 -25.95 -21.04
C PHE A 503 -29.94 -26.91 -21.13
N MET A 504 -28.93 -26.59 -21.95
CA MET A 504 -27.71 -27.39 -22.06
C MET A 504 -26.87 -27.35 -20.78
N PHE A 505 -26.79 -26.19 -20.11
CA PHE A 505 -26.13 -26.05 -18.82
C PHE A 505 -26.82 -26.86 -17.73
N TRP A 506 -28.16 -26.82 -17.68
CA TRP A 506 -28.95 -27.60 -16.72
C TRP A 506 -28.85 -29.11 -16.95
N ARG A 507 -28.81 -29.56 -18.21
CA ARG A 507 -28.60 -30.97 -18.57
C ARG A 507 -27.20 -31.47 -18.18
N ARG A 508 -26.15 -30.65 -18.35
CA ARG A 508 -24.78 -30.97 -17.91
C ARG A 508 -24.67 -31.10 -16.39
N ARG A 509 -25.43 -30.30 -15.64
CA ARG A 509 -25.44 -30.35 -14.17
C ARG A 509 -26.13 -31.59 -13.61
N ARG A 510 -27.06 -32.22 -14.35
CA ARG A 510 -27.70 -33.49 -13.98
C ARG A 510 -26.89 -34.75 -14.31
N SER A 511 -25.85 -34.64 -15.14
CA SER A 511 -24.94 -35.76 -15.46
C SER A 511 -23.72 -35.86 -14.55
N GLN A 512 -23.63 -35.05 -13.49
CA GLN A 512 -22.60 -35.19 -12.46
C GLN A 512 -23.20 -35.89 -11.23
N THR A 513 -22.96 -37.20 -11.13
CA THR A 513 -23.20 -37.96 -9.90
C THR A 513 -22.18 -37.49 -8.85
N PRO A 514 -22.59 -37.15 -7.61
CA PRO A 514 -21.65 -36.81 -6.55
C PRO A 514 -20.76 -38.02 -6.21
N PRO A 515 -19.43 -37.87 -6.06
CA PRO A 515 -18.60 -38.95 -5.52
C PRO A 515 -18.97 -39.20 -4.05
N ALA A 516 -19.10 -40.48 -3.70
CA ALA A 516 -19.37 -40.96 -2.34
C ALA A 516 -18.19 -40.64 -1.40
N PRO A 517 -18.42 -40.49 -0.08
CA PRO A 517 -17.36 -40.22 0.89
C PRO A 517 -16.51 -41.48 1.08
N GLU A 518 -15.23 -41.42 0.72
CA GLU A 518 -14.30 -42.53 0.90
C GLU A 518 -13.72 -42.49 2.31
N THR A 519 -14.04 -43.54 3.06
CA THR A 519 -13.55 -43.89 4.39
C THR A 519 -12.05 -44.13 4.41
N ALA A 520 -11.41 -43.66 5.49
CA ALA A 520 -10.00 -43.85 5.79
C ALA A 520 -9.59 -45.33 5.85
N TYR A 521 -8.79 -45.79 4.89
CA TYR A 521 -7.84 -46.89 5.05
C TYR A 521 -6.84 -46.90 3.89
N GLY A 522 -5.53 -46.82 4.16
CA GLY A 522 -4.49 -47.05 3.16
C GLY A 522 -3.37 -46.01 3.07
N ARG A 523 -2.64 -45.76 4.16
CA ARG A 523 -1.33 -45.09 4.10
C ARG A 523 -0.33 -45.83 4.97
N ASN A 524 0.10 -47.01 4.53
CA ASN A 524 1.11 -47.81 5.24
C ASN A 524 2.10 -48.59 4.33
N GLU A 525 2.24 -48.26 3.04
CA GLU A 525 3.16 -49.02 2.16
C GLU A 525 4.19 -48.19 1.35
N MET A 526 4.34 -46.89 1.62
CA MET A 526 5.37 -46.06 0.96
C MET A 526 6.46 -45.55 1.92
N GLN A 527 6.68 -46.26 3.04
CA GLN A 527 7.69 -45.90 4.03
C GLN A 527 8.75 -47.00 4.26
N GLN A 528 8.78 -48.06 3.42
CA GLN A 528 9.72 -49.18 3.56
C GLN A 528 10.72 -49.34 2.41
N HIS A 529 10.82 -48.40 1.45
CA HIS A 529 11.77 -48.52 0.34
C HIS A 529 12.76 -47.36 0.17
N TYR A 530 13.16 -46.72 1.26
CA TYR A 530 14.25 -45.72 1.23
C TYR A 530 15.28 -45.85 2.37
N ASN A 531 15.35 -47.00 3.03
CA ASN A 531 16.46 -47.32 3.94
C ASN A 531 17.17 -48.57 3.44
N GLU A 532 17.96 -48.43 2.36
CA GLU A 532 19.12 -49.27 2.07
C GLU A 532 19.81 -48.79 0.80
N THR A 533 20.71 -47.80 0.91
CA THR A 533 21.86 -47.75 -0.01
C THR A 533 23.07 -47.17 0.69
N LYS A 534 23.97 -48.11 0.98
CA LYS A 534 25.29 -48.01 1.59
C LYS A 534 26.19 -47.06 0.80
N LEU A 535 26.91 -46.19 1.51
CA LEU A 535 28.04 -45.43 0.98
C LEU A 535 29.07 -46.37 0.33
N GLN A 536 29.48 -46.06 -0.89
CA GLN A 536 30.68 -46.62 -1.51
C GLN A 536 31.68 -45.47 -1.71
N GLU A 537 32.76 -45.54 -0.92
CA GLU A 537 33.90 -44.63 -0.95
C GLU A 537 34.61 -44.67 -2.32
N LEU A 538 34.95 -43.49 -2.85
CA LEU A 538 35.89 -43.32 -3.97
C LEU A 538 37.22 -42.80 -3.42
N PRO A 539 38.38 -43.31 -3.90
CA PRO A 539 39.68 -43.02 -3.32
C PRO A 539 40.24 -41.63 -3.71
N PRO A 540 41.19 -41.09 -2.92
CA PRO A 540 41.64 -39.70 -3.04
C PRO A 540 42.60 -39.51 -4.23
N ARG A 541 42.43 -38.40 -4.96
CA ARG A 541 43.46 -37.87 -5.88
C ARG A 541 44.30 -36.82 -5.16
N SER A 542 45.61 -37.00 -5.22
CA SER A 542 46.65 -36.09 -4.76
C SER A 542 46.81 -34.86 -5.69
N PRO A 543 47.40 -33.76 -5.21
CA PRO A 543 47.34 -32.45 -5.85
C PRO A 543 48.40 -32.29 -6.96
N GLN A 544 47.99 -31.66 -8.07
CA GLN A 544 48.90 -31.09 -9.06
C GLN A 544 48.92 -29.57 -8.89
N GLU A 545 50.12 -29.06 -8.64
CA GLU A 545 50.46 -27.64 -8.69
C GLU A 545 50.22 -27.05 -10.08
N LEU A 546 49.74 -25.81 -10.14
CA LEU A 546 50.11 -24.88 -11.20
C LEU A 546 49.99 -23.43 -10.73
N SER A 547 51.17 -22.83 -10.54
CA SER A 547 51.60 -21.46 -10.84
C SER A 547 50.62 -20.27 -10.73
N ASP A 548 51.04 -19.33 -9.89
CA ASP A 548 50.73 -17.90 -9.88
C ASP A 548 50.53 -17.28 -11.28
N HIS A 549 49.50 -16.43 -11.38
CA HIS A 549 49.69 -15.06 -11.86
C HIS A 549 48.56 -14.13 -11.40
N ASP A 550 49.01 -13.03 -10.79
CA ASP A 550 48.35 -11.82 -10.32
C ASP A 550 47.06 -11.34 -11.01
N ALA A 551 46.10 -10.89 -10.18
CA ALA A 551 45.43 -9.60 -10.38
C ALA A 551 44.84 -9.10 -9.05
N TYR A 552 45.63 -8.31 -8.33
CA TYR A 552 45.15 -7.46 -7.24
C TYR A 552 44.07 -6.50 -7.75
N THR A 553 42.91 -6.44 -7.11
CA THR A 553 42.10 -5.22 -7.11
C THR A 553 41.49 -5.04 -5.72
N GLN A 554 42.11 -4.14 -4.95
CA GLN A 554 41.60 -3.62 -3.69
C GLN A 554 40.18 -3.08 -3.88
N ARG A 555 39.19 -3.66 -3.17
CA ARG A 555 37.94 -2.96 -2.89
C ARG A 555 38.16 -2.09 -1.66
N SER A 556 38.35 -0.79 -1.91
CA SER A 556 38.30 0.24 -0.88
C SER A 556 36.90 0.32 -0.29
N TYR A 557 36.80 0.16 1.03
CA TYR A 557 35.64 0.53 1.83
C TYR A 557 35.40 2.04 1.73
N GLN A 558 34.21 2.45 1.27
CA GLN A 558 33.70 3.79 1.55
C GLN A 558 32.65 3.68 2.67
N ARG A 559 33.11 4.04 3.87
CA ARG A 559 32.30 4.39 5.02
C ARG A 559 31.65 5.74 4.71
N PHE A 560 30.33 5.76 4.50
CA PHE A 560 29.58 7.03 4.49
C PHE A 560 29.29 7.41 5.94
N GLU A 561 30.15 8.27 6.49
CA GLU A 561 29.73 9.21 7.53
C GLU A 561 29.01 10.35 6.79
N LEU A 562 27.73 10.59 7.13
CA LEU A 562 26.99 11.75 6.65
C LEU A 562 27.24 12.93 7.60
N PRO A 563 27.45 14.16 7.09
CA PRO A 563 27.18 15.38 7.85
C PRO A 563 25.68 15.60 8.05
#